data_AF-A0A0J1HZ25-F1
#
_entry.id   AF-A0A0J1HZ25-F1
#
_cell.length_a   1.000
_cell.length_b   1.000
_cell.length_c   1.000
_cell.angle_alpha   90.00
_cell.angle_beta   90.00
_cell.angle_gamma   90.00
#
_symmetry.space_group_name_H-M   'P 1'
#
loop_
_entity.id
_entity.type
_entity.pdbx_description
1 polymer ?
#
loop_
_entity_poly.entity_id
_entity_poly.type
_entity_poly.pdbx_seq_one_letter_code
_entity_poly.pdbx_strand_id
1 'polypeptide(L)'
;MNKRNKSKVIGEIGEIFVAYLILKTRNWLARLQQMDYGVDIEAELSEPAPNGKLMKIQVKSTDSLVIKEKQIHFRAEKEYIKKFLEYDLPVIFVVADTLNEKAYYVYLQEWAERNKVELYDSQHSTIVIRIPEIRELHRGLNGHLKTIVKQETWVNHTQLIYKLIQSATRINDNEMKEFLISKMEKEGKEYSRQFIQIEDILQRAEALGQNLRGTLEGNTLQDTLYSVCREFGDCFTLDDVKRMVFREGSLSMAGLNALGILYDIYPAHMKELNLAQSIKEVNMELYFHVYYYCRLREKYIDKNDIDFSRKDSEIEMEIEGYILDDYFYEEFYSKYPNRGTMFFIQCVKPVNVPEDGYYRWC
;
A
#
# COMPACT_ATOMS: atom_id res chain seq x y z
N MET A 1 39.89 22.73 17.16
CA MET A 1 38.60 22.81 16.44
C MET A 1 38.01 21.41 16.32
N ASN A 2 36.89 21.12 17.00
CA ASN A 2 36.19 19.85 16.83
C ASN A 2 35.53 19.84 15.44
N LYS A 3 36.00 18.95 14.56
CA LYS A 3 35.45 18.77 13.21
C LYS A 3 34.04 18.18 13.36
N ARG A 4 33.01 18.89 12.90
CA ARG A 4 31.63 18.37 12.90
C ARG A 4 31.60 17.05 12.10
N ASN A 5 31.03 16.00 12.68
CA ASN A 5 30.89 14.69 12.03
C ASN A 5 29.96 14.81 10.81
N LYS A 6 30.36 14.29 9.64
CA LYS A 6 29.59 14.33 8.38
C LYS A 6 28.15 13.86 8.57
N SER A 7 27.93 12.82 9.38
CA SER A 7 26.59 12.28 9.67
C SER A 7 25.70 13.27 10.42
N LYS A 8 26.24 14.03 11.39
CA LYS A 8 25.49 15.09 12.08
C LYS A 8 25.09 16.21 11.13
N VAL A 9 26.00 16.61 10.24
CA VAL A 9 25.72 17.65 9.25
C VAL A 9 24.62 17.22 8.28
N ILE A 10 24.64 15.98 7.80
CA ILE A 10 23.56 15.42 6.96
C ILE A 10 22.23 15.39 7.71
N GLY A 11 22.24 15.02 8.99
CA GLY A 11 21.07 15.09 9.88
C GLY A 11 20.46 16.50 9.91
N GLU A 12 21.25 17.48 10.36
CA GLU A 12 20.84 18.89 10.46
C GLU A 12 20.32 19.45 9.12
N ILE A 13 21.00 19.15 8.00
CA ILE A 13 20.57 19.58 6.66
C ILE A 13 19.21 18.99 6.30
N GLY A 14 19.00 17.69 6.54
CA GLY A 14 17.74 17.05 6.20
C GLY A 14 16.57 17.53 7.07
N GLU A 15 16.78 17.82 8.35
CA GLU A 15 15.76 18.44 9.21
C GLU A 15 15.34 19.82 8.68
N ILE A 16 16.31 20.67 8.35
CA ILE A 16 16.05 21.99 7.75
C ILE A 16 15.31 21.85 6.42
N PHE A 17 15.74 20.91 5.57
CA PHE A 17 15.12 20.63 4.28
C PHE A 17 13.66 20.19 4.42
N VAL A 18 13.37 19.26 5.34
CA VAL A 18 12.00 18.81 5.62
C VAL A 18 11.13 19.95 6.16
N ALA A 19 11.65 20.75 7.10
CA ALA A 19 10.94 21.92 7.60
C ALA A 19 10.63 22.93 6.47
N TYR A 20 11.58 23.15 5.57
CA TYR A 20 11.38 23.98 4.38
C TYR A 20 10.27 23.44 3.47
N LEU A 21 10.22 22.14 3.19
CA LEU A 21 9.15 21.53 2.39
C LEU A 21 7.76 21.72 3.01
N ILE A 22 7.66 21.63 4.33
CA ILE A 22 6.41 21.87 5.07
C ILE A 22 5.97 23.31 4.90
N LEU A 23 6.84 24.27 5.19
CA LEU A 23 6.55 25.71 5.06
C LEU A 23 6.19 26.11 3.62
N LYS A 24 6.89 25.54 2.63
CA LYS A 24 6.63 25.78 1.20
C LYS A 24 5.21 25.40 0.78
N THR A 25 4.58 24.44 1.46
CA THR A 25 3.21 23.98 1.18
C THR A 25 2.13 24.98 1.63
N ARG A 26 2.51 26.09 2.30
CA ARG A 26 1.68 27.26 2.73
C ARG A 26 0.53 27.00 3.69
N ASN A 27 -0.06 25.80 3.68
CA ASN A 27 -1.15 25.38 4.56
C ASN A 27 -0.66 24.74 5.87
N TRP A 28 0.64 24.83 6.14
CA TRP A 28 1.28 24.20 7.28
C TRP A 28 2.25 25.15 7.97
N LEU A 29 2.29 25.09 9.29
CA LEU A 29 3.36 25.63 10.10
C LEU A 29 4.36 24.51 10.42
N ALA A 30 5.64 24.86 10.55
CA ALA A 30 6.69 23.95 10.98
C ALA A 30 7.49 24.57 12.12
N ARG A 31 7.75 23.79 13.17
CA ARG A 31 8.55 24.19 14.34
C ARG A 31 9.64 23.15 14.58
N LEU A 32 10.89 23.52 14.28
CA LEU A 32 12.07 22.71 14.60
C LEU A 32 12.20 22.58 16.12
N GLN A 33 12.43 21.36 16.60
CA GLN A 33 12.62 21.05 18.01
C GLN A 33 14.13 21.03 18.31
N GLN A 34 14.56 21.82 19.28
CA GLN A 34 15.99 22.01 19.56
C GLN A 34 16.58 20.99 20.55
N MET A 35 15.78 20.02 21.03
CA MET A 35 16.22 19.00 21.99
C MET A 35 15.93 17.58 21.48
N ASP A 36 16.99 16.77 21.39
CA ASP A 36 17.10 15.41 20.80
C ASP A 36 16.29 14.28 21.50
N TYR A 37 15.19 14.60 22.19
CA TYR A 37 14.38 13.58 22.88
C TYR A 37 13.48 12.76 21.95
N GLY A 38 13.63 12.96 20.64
CA GLY A 38 13.24 11.97 19.66
C GLY A 38 12.23 12.41 18.64
N VAL A 39 11.83 13.69 18.55
CA VAL A 39 11.05 14.24 17.43
C VAL A 39 11.74 15.52 16.98
N ASP A 40 11.98 15.67 15.68
CA ASP A 40 12.78 16.79 15.15
C ASP A 40 11.90 17.99 14.76
N ILE A 41 10.68 17.76 14.29
CA ILE A 41 9.77 18.81 13.81
C ILE A 41 8.37 18.59 14.38
N GLU A 42 7.71 19.67 14.79
CA GLU A 42 6.26 19.72 14.96
C GLU A 42 5.64 20.48 13.79
N ALA A 43 4.63 19.87 13.16
CA ALA A 43 3.89 20.50 12.08
C ALA A 43 2.42 20.71 12.47
N GLU A 44 1.88 21.88 12.13
CA GLU A 44 0.49 22.25 12.39
C GLU A 44 -0.23 22.56 11.09
N LEU A 45 -1.43 22.02 10.90
CA LEU A 45 -2.29 22.43 9.79
C LEU A 45 -2.84 23.83 10.06
N SER A 46 -2.61 24.76 9.13
CA SER A 46 -3.01 26.17 9.25
C SER A 46 -4.17 26.57 8.35
N GLU A 47 -4.99 25.59 7.93
CA GLU A 47 -6.12 25.79 7.01
C GLU A 47 -7.46 25.46 7.73
N PRO A 48 -8.46 26.38 7.74
CA PRO A 48 -8.41 27.76 7.26
C PRO A 48 -7.59 28.70 8.16
N ALA A 49 -7.28 28.27 9.39
CA ALA A 49 -6.40 28.95 10.33
C ALA A 49 -5.77 27.90 11.27
N PRO A 50 -4.63 28.20 11.93
CA PRO A 50 -4.07 27.35 12.98
C PRO A 50 -5.12 27.06 14.06
N ASN A 51 -5.29 25.77 14.38
CA ASN A 51 -6.34 25.30 15.28
C ASN A 51 -5.87 24.19 16.23
N GLY A 52 -4.55 24.03 16.41
CA GLY A 52 -3.97 23.02 17.30
C GLY A 52 -3.97 21.60 16.74
N LYS A 53 -4.32 21.40 15.46
CA LYS A 53 -4.14 20.11 14.77
C LYS A 53 -2.66 19.90 14.43
N LEU A 54 -1.99 19.16 15.30
CA LEU A 54 -0.55 18.95 15.29
C LEU A 54 -0.16 17.51 14.94
N MET A 55 0.94 17.36 14.22
CA MET A 55 1.64 16.09 14.07
C MET A 55 3.12 16.26 14.43
N LYS A 56 3.71 15.19 14.95
CA LYS A 56 5.13 15.07 15.25
C LYS A 56 5.83 14.47 14.04
N ILE A 57 7.02 14.94 13.72
CA ILE A 57 7.78 14.45 12.57
C ILE A 57 9.20 14.11 13.03
N GLN A 58 9.58 12.85 12.83
CA GLN A 58 10.96 12.40 12.95
C GLN A 58 11.57 12.31 11.55
N VAL A 59 12.74 12.92 11.38
CA VAL A 59 13.52 12.91 10.14
C VAL A 59 14.70 11.96 10.29
N LYS A 60 14.98 11.21 9.22
CA LYS A 60 16.23 10.49 9.00
C LYS A 60 16.77 10.85 7.65
N SER A 61 17.99 11.37 7.64
CA SER A 61 18.62 11.93 6.45
C SER A 61 19.70 10.99 5.92
N THR A 62 19.77 10.82 4.61
CA THR A 62 20.80 10.03 3.92
C THR A 62 21.22 10.72 2.62
N ASP A 63 22.46 10.49 2.19
CA ASP A 63 22.96 10.86 0.86
C ASP A 63 22.81 9.72 -0.16
N SER A 64 22.32 8.56 0.28
CA SER A 64 22.04 7.39 -0.55
C SER A 64 20.78 6.64 -0.07
N LEU A 65 19.69 6.74 -0.83
CA LEU A 65 18.50 5.94 -0.58
C LEU A 65 18.68 4.52 -1.11
N VAL A 66 18.25 3.54 -0.32
CA VAL A 66 18.09 2.16 -0.80
C VAL A 66 16.68 2.03 -1.37
N ILE A 67 16.59 2.01 -2.70
CA ILE A 67 15.32 1.86 -3.41
C ILE A 67 15.27 0.45 -4.02
N LYS A 68 14.22 -0.30 -3.69
CA LYS A 68 13.92 -1.62 -4.28
C LYS A 68 12.43 -1.71 -4.54
N GLU A 69 12.04 -2.21 -5.71
CA GLU A 69 10.63 -2.47 -6.05
C GLU A 69 9.71 -1.24 -5.88
N LYS A 70 10.21 -0.04 -6.20
CA LYS A 70 9.55 1.25 -6.01
C LYS A 70 9.20 1.58 -4.55
N GLN A 71 9.99 1.05 -3.62
CA GLN A 71 9.91 1.34 -2.20
C GLN A 71 11.28 1.78 -1.69
N ILE A 72 11.26 2.74 -0.77
CA ILE A 72 12.40 3.18 0.03
C ILE A 72 12.51 2.22 1.21
N HIS A 73 13.68 1.62 1.39
CA HIS A 73 13.96 0.68 2.47
C HIS A 73 14.81 1.37 3.53
N PHE A 74 14.26 1.55 4.72
CA PHE A 74 14.98 2.12 5.86
C PHE A 74 15.02 1.13 7.02
N ARG A 75 16.22 0.74 7.46
CA ARG A 75 16.39 -0.16 8.61
C ARG A 75 16.41 0.65 9.91
N ALA A 76 15.56 0.27 10.85
CA ALA A 76 15.48 0.89 12.17
C ALA A 76 15.49 -0.17 13.29
N GLU A 77 15.90 0.22 14.49
CA GLU A 77 15.73 -0.60 15.70
C GLU A 77 14.26 -0.64 16.11
N LYS A 78 13.76 -1.81 16.52
CA LYS A 78 12.35 -1.97 16.90
C LYS A 78 11.99 -1.12 18.11
N GLU A 79 12.84 -1.09 19.14
CA GLU A 79 12.64 -0.25 20.34
C GLU A 79 12.63 1.24 20.00
N TYR A 80 13.45 1.67 19.04
CA TYR A 80 13.42 3.03 18.54
C TYR A 80 12.09 3.39 17.87
N ILE A 81 11.41 2.44 17.23
CA ILE A 81 10.08 2.65 16.67
C ILE A 81 9.00 2.65 17.75
N LYS A 82 9.06 1.68 18.68
CA LYS A 82 8.07 1.54 19.76
C LYS A 82 7.92 2.81 20.60
N LYS A 83 9.01 3.53 20.88
CA LYS A 83 8.95 4.80 21.64
C LYS A 83 8.02 5.85 21.00
N PHE A 84 7.86 5.82 19.68
CA PHE A 84 6.98 6.77 18.97
C PHE A 84 5.51 6.38 19.06
N LEU A 85 5.22 5.10 19.30
CA LEU A 85 3.85 4.60 19.39
C LEU A 85 3.18 5.02 20.71
N GLU A 86 3.95 5.50 21.68
CA GLU A 86 3.47 6.06 22.93
C GLU A 86 2.91 7.49 22.77
N TYR A 87 3.15 8.15 21.63
CA TYR A 87 2.63 9.48 21.36
C TYR A 87 1.13 9.44 21.07
N ASP A 88 0.37 10.28 21.77
CA ASP A 88 -1.05 10.54 21.49
C ASP A 88 -1.26 11.31 20.17
N LEU A 89 -0.24 12.04 19.72
CA LEU A 89 -0.26 12.78 18.46
C LEU A 89 0.26 11.90 17.32
N PRO A 90 -0.24 12.09 16.08
CA PRO A 90 0.30 11.38 14.92
C PRO A 90 1.81 11.62 14.77
N VAL A 91 2.58 10.55 14.58
CA VAL A 91 4.01 10.64 14.31
C VAL A 91 4.28 10.24 12.87
N ILE A 92 4.86 11.16 12.11
CA ILE A 92 5.28 10.95 10.74
C ILE A 92 6.78 10.68 10.74
N PHE A 93 7.18 9.54 10.20
CA PHE A 93 8.59 9.24 9.99
C PHE A 93 8.96 9.61 8.56
N VAL A 94 9.99 10.44 8.40
CA VAL A 94 10.44 10.96 7.12
C VAL A 94 11.86 10.47 6.85
N VAL A 95 12.05 9.88 5.67
CA VAL A 95 13.38 9.59 5.12
C VAL A 95 13.69 10.65 4.08
N ALA A 96 14.68 11.49 4.35
CA ALA A 96 15.12 12.59 3.49
C ALA A 96 16.39 12.20 2.72
N ASP A 97 16.31 12.28 1.40
CA ASP A 97 17.44 12.25 0.49
C ASP A 97 17.95 13.68 0.27
N THR A 98 19.03 14.03 0.95
CA THR A 98 19.61 15.37 0.88
C THR A 98 20.34 15.64 -0.44
N LEU A 99 20.68 14.60 -1.21
CA LEU A 99 21.38 14.74 -2.49
C LEU A 99 20.41 15.02 -3.63
N ASN A 100 19.30 14.27 -3.68
CA ASN A 100 18.28 14.41 -4.73
C ASN A 100 17.14 15.36 -4.35
N GLU A 101 17.21 15.99 -3.17
CA GLU A 101 16.19 16.90 -2.63
C GLU A 101 14.79 16.26 -2.62
N LYS A 102 14.71 15.03 -2.13
CA LYS A 102 13.44 14.30 -1.98
C LYS A 102 13.24 13.85 -0.55
N ALA A 103 11.98 13.78 -0.12
CA ALA A 103 11.62 13.27 1.19
C ALA A 103 10.42 12.34 1.06
N TYR A 104 10.47 11.20 1.73
CA TYR A 104 9.42 10.19 1.73
C TYR A 104 8.93 9.99 3.16
N TYR A 105 7.64 9.71 3.35
CA TYR A 105 7.05 9.64 4.67
C TYR A 105 6.24 8.37 4.91
N VAL A 106 6.12 8.00 6.17
CA VAL A 106 5.15 7.00 6.64
C VAL A 106 4.50 7.49 7.92
N TYR A 107 3.20 7.21 8.08
CA TYR A 107 2.51 7.39 9.36
C TYR A 107 2.89 6.22 10.28
N LEU A 108 3.68 6.48 11.32
CA LEU A 108 4.31 5.41 12.12
C LEU A 108 3.31 4.53 12.83
N GLN A 109 2.27 5.11 13.43
CA GLN A 109 1.26 4.33 14.16
C GLN A 109 0.49 3.38 13.22
N GLU A 110 0.13 3.84 12.02
CA GLU A 110 -0.50 3.00 11.00
C GLU A 110 0.43 1.88 10.53
N TRP A 111 1.66 2.25 10.20
CA TRP A 111 2.65 1.29 9.76
C TRP A 111 2.92 0.23 10.83
N ALA A 112 2.98 0.62 12.11
CA ALA A 112 3.21 -0.30 13.21
C ALA A 112 2.08 -1.31 13.39
N GLU A 113 0.81 -0.91 13.20
CA GLU A 113 -0.29 -1.87 13.28
C GLU A 113 -0.31 -2.84 12.10
N ARG A 114 0.01 -2.36 10.88
CA ARG A 114 0.15 -3.24 9.70
C ARG A 114 1.31 -4.23 9.84
N ASN A 115 2.37 -3.84 10.54
CA ASN A 115 3.58 -4.63 10.71
C ASN A 115 3.70 -5.18 12.15
N LYS A 116 2.59 -5.30 12.89
CA LYS A 116 2.61 -5.64 14.33
C LYS A 116 3.34 -6.94 14.61
N VAL A 117 3.12 -7.98 13.81
CA VAL A 117 3.76 -9.29 14.01
C VAL A 117 5.28 -9.16 13.92
N GLU A 118 5.81 -8.53 12.87
CA GLU A 118 7.26 -8.32 12.69
C GLU A 118 7.80 -7.33 13.75
N LEU A 119 7.07 -6.26 14.08
CA LEU A 119 7.53 -5.26 15.04
C LEU A 119 7.66 -5.80 16.48
N TYR A 120 6.84 -6.78 16.85
CA TYR A 120 6.85 -7.38 18.19
C TYR A 120 7.47 -8.78 18.25
N ASP A 121 7.95 -9.33 17.14
CA ASP A 121 8.75 -10.56 17.18
C ASP A 121 10.04 -10.36 18.00
N SER A 122 10.47 -11.43 18.64
CA SER A 122 11.71 -11.48 19.43
C SER A 122 12.92 -12.00 18.65
N GLN A 123 12.76 -12.35 17.36
CA GLN A 123 13.81 -12.96 16.55
C GLN A 123 14.85 -11.93 16.09
N HIS A 124 14.41 -10.71 15.83
CA HIS A 124 15.28 -9.63 15.33
C HIS A 124 15.12 -8.35 16.13
N SER A 125 16.22 -7.65 16.39
CA SER A 125 16.20 -6.33 17.05
C SER A 125 15.89 -5.16 16.09
N THR A 126 15.96 -5.41 14.79
CA THR A 126 15.73 -4.42 13.73
C THR A 126 14.56 -4.81 12.84
N ILE A 127 13.95 -3.81 12.21
CA ILE A 127 12.88 -3.95 11.23
C ILE A 127 13.17 -3.04 10.03
N VAL A 128 12.67 -3.41 8.85
CA VAL A 128 12.77 -2.58 7.65
C VAL A 128 11.45 -1.84 7.43
N ILE A 129 11.48 -0.53 7.56
CA ILE A 129 10.40 0.35 7.14
C ILE A 129 10.46 0.46 5.61
N ARG A 130 9.43 -0.07 4.96
CA ARG A 130 9.25 -0.01 3.50
C ARG A 130 8.28 1.13 3.19
N ILE A 131 8.77 2.19 2.56
CA ILE A 131 7.98 3.39 2.23
C ILE A 131 7.78 3.43 0.71
N PRO A 132 6.55 3.32 0.18
CA PRO A 132 6.31 3.44 -1.25
C PRO A 132 6.77 4.79 -1.82
N GLU A 133 7.36 4.80 -3.01
CA GLU A 133 7.83 6.04 -3.66
C GLU A 133 6.73 7.10 -3.85
N ILE A 134 5.46 6.67 -3.95
CA ILE A 134 4.34 7.61 -4.04
C ILE A 134 4.16 8.44 -2.76
N ARG A 135 4.66 7.96 -1.61
CA ARG A 135 4.62 8.65 -0.32
C ARG A 135 5.69 9.73 -0.22
N GLU A 136 5.83 10.52 -1.27
CA GLU A 136 6.63 11.74 -1.27
C GLU A 136 5.98 12.79 -0.34
N LEU A 137 6.78 13.39 0.53
CA LEU A 137 6.31 14.28 1.59
C LEU A 137 5.48 15.45 1.05
N HIS A 138 5.92 16.07 -0.05
CA HIS A 138 5.19 17.19 -0.66
C HIS A 138 3.77 16.80 -1.10
N ARG A 139 3.60 15.60 -1.67
CA ARG A 139 2.28 15.06 -2.03
C ARG A 139 1.45 14.78 -0.78
N GLY A 140 2.07 14.18 0.24
CA GLY A 140 1.45 13.93 1.54
C GLY A 140 0.88 15.18 2.18
N LEU A 141 1.66 16.26 2.24
CA LEU A 141 1.26 17.54 2.84
C LEU A 141 0.06 18.19 2.13
N ASN A 142 -0.09 17.94 0.83
CA ASN A 142 -1.24 18.42 0.06
C ASN A 142 -2.46 17.46 0.08
N GLY A 143 -2.32 16.28 0.66
CA GLY A 143 -3.35 15.24 0.68
C GLY A 143 -3.39 14.50 2.01
N HIS A 144 -2.95 13.25 2.00
CA HIS A 144 -3.13 12.29 3.11
C HIS A 144 -2.69 12.79 4.51
N LEU A 145 -1.64 13.61 4.62
CA LEU A 145 -1.20 14.14 5.91
C LEU A 145 -2.25 15.08 6.54
N LYS A 146 -3.10 15.73 5.73
CA LYS A 146 -4.23 16.53 6.25
C LYS A 146 -5.26 15.64 6.95
N THR A 147 -5.50 14.44 6.45
CA THR A 147 -6.39 13.45 7.09
C THR A 147 -5.77 12.93 8.39
N ILE A 148 -4.48 12.61 8.35
CA ILE A 148 -3.74 12.13 9.53
C ILE A 148 -3.73 13.16 10.66
N VAL A 149 -3.40 14.42 10.37
CA VAL A 149 -3.31 15.47 11.41
C VAL A 149 -4.67 15.83 12.00
N LYS A 150 -5.75 15.64 11.24
CA LYS A 150 -7.13 15.75 11.73
C LYS A 150 -7.56 14.55 12.57
N GLN A 151 -6.72 13.51 12.65
CA GLN A 151 -6.99 12.25 13.34
C GLN A 151 -8.18 11.48 12.76
N GLU A 152 -8.48 11.74 11.48
CA GLU A 152 -9.53 11.08 10.71
C GLU A 152 -8.96 9.80 10.07
N THR A 153 -8.34 8.94 10.87
CA THR A 153 -7.77 7.67 10.39
C THR A 153 -8.33 6.50 11.18
N TRP A 154 -8.35 5.32 10.54
CA TRP A 154 -8.80 4.08 11.18
C TRP A 154 -7.94 3.70 12.39
N VAL A 155 -6.65 4.05 12.38
CA VAL A 155 -5.71 3.81 13.48
C VAL A 155 -6.10 4.64 14.69
N ASN A 156 -6.37 5.93 14.50
CA ASN A 156 -6.79 6.81 15.58
C ASN A 156 -8.13 6.34 16.15
N HIS A 157 -9.08 5.95 15.29
CA HIS A 157 -10.35 5.38 15.74
C HIS A 157 -10.14 4.11 16.59
N THR A 158 -9.30 3.20 16.13
CA THR A 158 -8.94 1.95 16.84
C THR A 158 -8.28 2.24 18.19
N GLN A 159 -7.33 3.18 18.24
CA GLN A 159 -6.65 3.60 19.46
C GLN A 159 -7.62 4.24 20.46
N LEU A 160 -8.59 5.04 19.99
CA LEU A 160 -9.64 5.61 20.84
C LEU A 160 -10.51 4.52 21.46
N ILE A 161 -10.93 3.52 20.69
CA ILE A 161 -11.71 2.41 21.26
C ILE A 161 -10.87 1.61 22.26
N TYR A 162 -9.59 1.33 21.98
CA TYR A 162 -8.72 0.67 22.96
C TYR A 162 -8.59 1.46 24.27
N LYS A 163 -8.47 2.80 24.20
CA LYS A 163 -8.46 3.67 25.38
C LYS A 163 -9.77 3.59 26.16
N LEU A 164 -10.91 3.53 25.46
CA LEU A 164 -12.22 3.34 26.09
C LEU A 164 -12.34 1.96 26.76
N ILE A 165 -11.86 0.88 26.11
CA ILE A 165 -11.81 -0.47 26.70
C ILE A 165 -10.95 -0.48 27.97
N GLN A 166 -9.79 0.18 27.94
CA GLN A 166 -8.92 0.30 29.11
C GLN A 166 -9.62 1.10 30.23
N SER A 167 -10.33 2.18 29.89
CA SER A 167 -11.10 2.96 30.85
C SER A 167 -12.22 2.13 31.49
N ALA A 168 -13.03 1.43 30.67
CA ALA A 168 -14.09 0.53 31.12
C ALA A 168 -13.55 -0.58 32.04
N THR A 169 -12.39 -1.15 31.69
CA THR A 169 -11.70 -2.14 32.51
C THR A 169 -11.30 -1.57 33.87
N ARG A 170 -10.79 -0.33 33.93
CA ARG A 170 -10.40 0.33 35.20
C ARG A 170 -11.57 0.59 36.13
N ILE A 171 -12.77 0.84 35.58
CA ILE A 171 -13.99 1.08 36.36
C ILE A 171 -14.82 -0.20 36.60
N ASN A 172 -14.33 -1.36 36.16
CA ASN A 172 -15.01 -2.67 36.20
C ASN A 172 -16.38 -2.69 35.49
N ASP A 173 -16.53 -1.89 34.43
CA ASP A 173 -17.72 -1.90 33.57
C ASP A 173 -17.56 -2.98 32.49
N ASN A 174 -17.96 -4.21 32.83
CA ASN A 174 -17.84 -5.37 31.94
C ASN A 174 -18.81 -5.28 30.75
N GLU A 175 -19.99 -4.69 30.92
CA GLU A 175 -20.96 -4.52 29.85
C GLU A 175 -20.41 -3.60 28.75
N MET A 176 -19.87 -2.43 29.14
CA MET A 176 -19.23 -1.52 28.19
C MET A 176 -18.01 -2.16 27.52
N LYS A 177 -17.20 -2.91 28.29
CA LYS A 177 -16.03 -3.61 27.74
C LYS A 177 -16.43 -4.61 26.66
N GLU A 178 -17.41 -5.48 26.92
CA GLU A 178 -17.87 -6.50 25.96
C GLU A 178 -18.50 -5.86 24.72
N PHE A 179 -19.28 -4.80 24.91
CA PHE A 179 -19.86 -4.02 23.82
C PHE A 179 -18.77 -3.45 22.90
N LEU A 180 -17.76 -2.79 23.46
CA LEU A 180 -16.67 -2.18 22.70
C LEU A 180 -15.82 -3.22 21.96
N ILE A 181 -15.51 -4.36 22.60
CA ILE A 181 -14.78 -5.46 21.95
C ILE A 181 -15.57 -6.00 20.75
N SER A 182 -16.86 -6.31 20.93
CA SER A 182 -17.70 -6.80 19.84
C SER A 182 -17.83 -5.79 18.69
N LYS A 183 -17.88 -4.49 19.02
CA LYS A 183 -17.90 -3.42 18.03
C LYS A 183 -16.60 -3.37 17.24
N MET A 184 -15.44 -3.42 17.89
CA MET A 184 -14.14 -3.46 17.22
C MET A 184 -13.99 -4.67 16.28
N GLU A 185 -14.39 -5.86 16.74
CA GLU A 185 -14.32 -7.10 15.95
C GLU A 185 -15.18 -7.03 14.69
N LYS A 186 -16.36 -6.44 14.77
CA LYS A 186 -17.27 -6.29 13.63
C LYS A 186 -16.84 -5.18 12.68
N GLU A 187 -16.27 -4.09 13.20
CA GLU A 187 -16.13 -2.85 12.46
C GLU A 187 -14.69 -2.51 12.01
N GLY A 188 -13.67 -3.18 12.55
CA GLY A 188 -12.26 -2.84 12.27
C GLY A 188 -11.88 -2.87 10.79
N LYS A 189 -12.41 -3.84 10.02
CA LYS A 189 -12.18 -3.90 8.55
C LYS A 189 -13.02 -2.88 7.78
N GLU A 190 -14.26 -2.65 8.20
CA GLU A 190 -15.20 -1.75 7.50
C GLU A 190 -14.86 -0.27 7.72
N TYR A 191 -14.39 0.11 8.91
CA TYR A 191 -13.89 1.46 9.18
C TYR A 191 -12.61 1.78 8.43
N SER A 192 -11.69 0.81 8.32
CA SER A 192 -10.47 0.99 7.53
C SER A 192 -10.80 1.36 6.08
N ARG A 193 -11.78 0.67 5.48
CA ARG A 193 -12.25 0.93 4.11
C ARG A 193 -12.84 2.33 3.92
N GLN A 194 -13.58 2.85 4.89
CA GLN A 194 -14.21 4.18 4.81
C GLN A 194 -13.18 5.32 4.74
N PHE A 195 -12.04 5.17 5.41
CA PHE A 195 -10.99 6.21 5.40
C PHE A 195 -10.06 6.13 4.17
N ILE A 196 -9.88 4.94 3.58
CA ILE A 196 -9.03 4.74 2.40
C ILE A 196 -9.76 5.19 1.12
N GLN A 197 -11.08 5.40 1.19
CA GLN A 197 -11.92 5.80 0.05
C GLN A 197 -11.78 4.84 -1.15
N ILE A 198 -11.65 3.54 -0.89
CA ILE A 198 -11.58 2.51 -1.96
C ILE A 198 -12.78 2.65 -2.89
N GLU A 199 -13.97 2.88 -2.33
CA GLU A 199 -15.20 3.10 -3.09
C GLU A 199 -15.08 4.29 -4.07
N ASP A 200 -14.63 5.45 -3.60
CA ASP A 200 -14.49 6.65 -4.44
C ASP A 200 -13.46 6.42 -5.57
N ILE A 201 -12.36 5.72 -5.27
CA ILE A 201 -11.34 5.38 -6.27
C ILE A 201 -11.93 4.45 -7.33
N LEU A 202 -12.64 3.40 -6.92
CA LEU A 202 -13.25 2.45 -7.84
C LEU A 202 -14.35 3.11 -8.68
N GLN A 203 -15.21 3.93 -8.07
CA GLN A 203 -16.26 4.67 -8.77
C GLN A 203 -15.67 5.63 -9.82
N ARG A 204 -14.58 6.34 -9.49
CA ARG A 204 -13.87 7.18 -10.45
C ARG A 204 -13.19 6.36 -11.56
N ALA A 205 -12.63 5.20 -11.22
CA ALA A 205 -11.98 4.31 -12.18
C ALA A 205 -13.00 3.68 -13.15
N GLU A 206 -14.20 3.38 -12.67
CA GLU A 206 -15.35 2.96 -13.47
C GLU A 206 -15.81 4.08 -14.40
N ALA A 207 -15.96 5.30 -13.87
CA ALA A 207 -16.39 6.47 -14.65
C ALA A 207 -15.40 6.83 -15.79
N LEU A 208 -14.10 6.65 -15.57
CA LEU A 208 -13.09 6.86 -16.61
C LEU A 208 -13.06 5.71 -17.65
N GLY A 209 -13.48 4.49 -17.27
CA GLY A 209 -13.53 3.34 -18.17
C GLY A 209 -12.20 3.11 -18.90
N GLN A 210 -12.21 3.11 -20.23
CA GLN A 210 -11.01 2.93 -21.06
C GLN A 210 -10.02 4.12 -20.96
N ASN A 211 -10.49 5.31 -20.58
CA ASN A 211 -9.63 6.49 -20.40
C ASN A 211 -8.81 6.43 -19.11
N LEU A 212 -9.00 5.40 -18.27
CA LEU A 212 -8.16 5.14 -17.11
C LEU A 212 -6.68 4.94 -17.51
N ARG A 213 -6.41 4.56 -18.75
CA ARG A 213 -5.06 4.46 -19.30
C ARG A 213 -4.87 5.46 -20.43
N GLY A 214 -3.69 6.08 -20.50
CA GLY A 214 -3.30 6.91 -21.64
C GLY A 214 -3.78 8.36 -21.57
N THR A 215 -4.48 8.73 -20.50
CA THR A 215 -4.81 10.13 -20.17
C THR A 215 -4.05 10.56 -18.91
N LEU A 216 -3.80 11.87 -18.73
CA LEU A 216 -3.11 12.37 -17.54
C LEU A 216 -3.92 12.08 -16.25
N GLU A 217 -5.22 12.30 -16.30
CA GLU A 217 -6.13 12.00 -15.18
C GLU A 217 -6.20 10.50 -14.90
N GLY A 218 -6.38 9.68 -15.93
CA GLY A 218 -6.41 8.22 -15.82
C GLY A 218 -5.13 7.66 -15.25
N ASN A 219 -3.97 8.06 -15.76
CA ASN A 219 -2.68 7.61 -15.24
C ASN A 219 -2.49 7.99 -13.76
N THR A 220 -2.93 9.18 -13.36
CA THR A 220 -2.88 9.61 -11.95
C THR A 220 -3.77 8.75 -11.07
N LEU A 221 -4.99 8.44 -11.52
CA LEU A 221 -5.91 7.58 -10.78
C LEU A 221 -5.42 6.13 -10.75
N GLN A 222 -4.82 5.64 -11.83
CA GLN A 222 -4.22 4.32 -11.91
C GLN A 222 -3.07 4.18 -10.90
N ASP A 223 -2.17 5.16 -10.82
CA ASP A 223 -1.10 5.18 -9.84
C ASP A 223 -1.64 5.20 -8.40
N THR A 224 -2.75 5.92 -8.19
CA THR A 224 -3.46 5.95 -6.90
C THR A 224 -4.03 4.57 -6.56
N LEU A 225 -4.75 3.94 -7.50
CA LEU A 225 -5.30 2.59 -7.35
C LEU A 225 -4.20 1.57 -7.02
N TYR A 226 -3.10 1.57 -7.78
CA TYR A 226 -1.98 0.66 -7.53
C TYR A 226 -1.37 0.87 -6.16
N SER A 227 -1.23 2.12 -5.73
CA SER A 227 -0.71 2.43 -4.40
C SER A 227 -1.65 1.94 -3.30
N VAL A 228 -2.96 2.11 -3.49
CA VAL A 228 -3.96 1.58 -2.57
C VAL A 228 -3.93 0.06 -2.52
N CYS A 229 -3.79 -0.63 -3.66
CA CYS A 229 -3.61 -2.08 -3.68
C CYS A 229 -2.34 -2.52 -2.96
N ARG A 230 -1.23 -1.76 -3.06
CA ARG A 230 0.03 -2.08 -2.36
C ARG A 230 -0.07 -1.90 -0.86
N GLU A 231 -0.78 -0.87 -0.40
CA GLU A 231 -0.80 -0.46 1.01
C GLU A 231 -1.98 -1.04 1.80
N PHE A 232 -3.09 -1.31 1.10
CA PHE A 232 -4.39 -1.63 1.68
C PHE A 232 -5.07 -2.82 1.02
N GLY A 233 -4.30 -3.69 0.36
CA GLY A 233 -4.85 -4.84 -0.36
C GLY A 233 -5.65 -5.80 0.53
N ASP A 234 -5.30 -5.90 1.81
CA ASP A 234 -6.02 -6.64 2.85
C ASP A 234 -7.40 -6.08 3.19
N CYS A 235 -7.67 -4.84 2.77
CA CYS A 235 -8.95 -4.17 2.97
C CYS A 235 -9.91 -4.40 1.80
N PHE A 236 -9.48 -4.90 0.63
CA PHE A 236 -10.34 -5.13 -0.52
C PHE A 236 -11.29 -6.31 -0.28
N THR A 237 -12.55 -6.18 -0.68
CA THR A 237 -13.53 -7.28 -0.70
C THR A 237 -13.52 -7.98 -2.05
N LEU A 238 -14.19 -9.14 -2.13
CA LEU A 238 -14.43 -9.83 -3.40
C LEU A 238 -15.14 -8.91 -4.40
N ASP A 239 -16.11 -8.11 -3.95
CA ASP A 239 -16.86 -7.19 -4.82
C ASP A 239 -15.96 -6.07 -5.36
N ASP A 240 -15.10 -5.48 -4.53
CA ASP A 240 -14.14 -4.46 -4.99
C ASP A 240 -13.22 -5.01 -6.08
N VAL A 241 -12.68 -6.22 -5.87
CA VAL A 241 -11.78 -6.84 -6.85
C VAL A 241 -12.53 -7.15 -8.14
N LYS A 242 -13.79 -7.58 -8.05
CA LYS A 242 -14.65 -7.76 -9.23
C LYS A 242 -14.86 -6.45 -9.97
N ARG A 243 -15.25 -5.38 -9.27
CA ARG A 243 -15.42 -4.03 -9.83
C ARG A 243 -14.14 -3.44 -10.36
N MET A 244 -13.00 -3.81 -9.80
CA MET A 244 -11.69 -3.38 -10.26
C MET A 244 -11.32 -4.06 -11.58
N VAL A 245 -11.56 -5.38 -11.69
CA VAL A 245 -11.09 -6.24 -12.79
C VAL A 245 -12.10 -6.33 -13.94
N PHE A 246 -13.39 -6.56 -13.64
CA PHE A 246 -14.42 -6.80 -14.63
C PHE A 246 -15.11 -5.50 -15.05
N ARG A 247 -15.48 -5.42 -16.31
CA ARG A 247 -16.32 -4.38 -16.91
C ARG A 247 -17.46 -5.08 -17.67
N GLU A 248 -18.47 -4.33 -18.09
CA GLU A 248 -19.53 -4.88 -18.93
C GLU A 248 -18.92 -5.51 -20.20
N GLY A 249 -18.93 -6.84 -20.27
CA GLY A 249 -18.40 -7.63 -21.39
C GLY A 249 -16.89 -7.56 -21.63
N SER A 250 -16.08 -7.02 -20.70
CA SER A 250 -14.63 -6.85 -20.91
C SER A 250 -13.84 -6.82 -19.59
N LEU A 251 -12.50 -6.73 -19.69
CA LEU A 251 -11.58 -6.65 -18.56
C LEU A 251 -10.91 -5.26 -18.50
N SER A 252 -10.75 -4.75 -17.28
CA SER A 252 -9.99 -3.54 -17.00
C SER A 252 -8.49 -3.84 -17.01
N MET A 253 -7.76 -3.27 -17.97
CA MET A 253 -6.31 -3.47 -18.08
C MET A 253 -5.55 -3.00 -16.83
N ALA A 254 -5.95 -1.84 -16.28
CA ALA A 254 -5.44 -1.37 -14.99
C ALA A 254 -5.85 -2.32 -13.86
N GLY A 255 -7.10 -2.82 -13.88
CA GLY A 255 -7.59 -3.77 -12.89
C GLY A 255 -6.82 -5.08 -12.86
N LEU A 256 -6.43 -5.63 -14.01
CA LEU A 256 -5.61 -6.84 -14.10
C LEU A 256 -4.20 -6.64 -13.52
N ASN A 257 -3.59 -5.48 -13.74
CA ASN A 257 -2.32 -5.15 -13.13
C ASN A 257 -2.44 -4.91 -11.61
N ALA A 258 -3.53 -4.27 -11.18
CA ALA A 258 -3.84 -4.12 -9.76
C ALA A 258 -4.10 -5.48 -9.07
N LEU A 259 -4.75 -6.42 -9.76
CA LEU A 259 -4.91 -7.80 -9.31
C LEU A 259 -3.57 -8.49 -9.09
N GLY A 260 -2.62 -8.31 -10.01
CA GLY A 260 -1.25 -8.80 -9.86
C GLY A 260 -0.57 -8.25 -8.61
N ILE A 261 -0.67 -6.94 -8.37
CA ILE A 261 -0.16 -6.28 -7.16
C ILE A 261 -0.77 -6.88 -5.89
N LEU A 262 -2.08 -7.13 -5.88
CA LEU A 262 -2.76 -7.72 -4.71
C LEU A 262 -2.24 -9.13 -4.42
N TYR A 263 -2.03 -9.96 -5.45
CA TYR A 263 -1.42 -11.28 -5.25
C TYR A 263 0.07 -11.22 -4.89
N ASP A 264 0.81 -10.21 -5.33
CA ASP A 264 2.23 -10.09 -4.96
C ASP A 264 2.40 -9.74 -3.48
N ILE A 265 1.48 -8.93 -2.92
CA ILE A 265 1.66 -8.34 -1.58
C ILE A 265 0.73 -8.98 -0.53
N TYR A 266 -0.49 -9.38 -0.92
CA TYR A 266 -1.51 -9.94 -0.02
C TYR A 266 -2.01 -11.31 -0.49
N PRO A 267 -1.14 -12.28 -0.83
CA PRO A 267 -1.57 -13.52 -1.47
C PRO A 267 -2.48 -14.39 -0.59
N ALA A 268 -2.28 -14.37 0.74
CA ALA A 268 -3.16 -15.08 1.68
C ALA A 268 -4.59 -14.50 1.69
N HIS A 269 -4.71 -13.17 1.78
CA HIS A 269 -6.01 -12.49 1.72
C HIS A 269 -6.71 -12.73 0.37
N MET A 270 -5.98 -12.65 -0.73
CA MET A 270 -6.55 -12.90 -2.06
C MET A 270 -7.11 -14.32 -2.20
N LYS A 271 -6.43 -15.32 -1.63
CA LYS A 271 -6.91 -16.70 -1.58
C LYS A 271 -8.19 -16.83 -0.75
N GLU A 272 -8.30 -16.10 0.36
CA GLU A 272 -9.51 -16.07 1.20
C GLU A 272 -10.72 -15.44 0.49
N LEU A 273 -10.49 -14.43 -0.37
CA LEU A 273 -11.58 -13.81 -1.16
C LEU A 273 -12.20 -14.78 -2.17
N ASN A 274 -11.50 -15.85 -2.55
CA ASN A 274 -11.98 -16.91 -3.43
C ASN A 274 -12.52 -16.41 -4.79
N LEU A 275 -11.79 -15.46 -5.39
CA LEU A 275 -12.18 -14.83 -6.67
C LEU A 275 -12.34 -15.86 -7.79
N ALA A 276 -11.43 -16.83 -7.89
CA ALA A 276 -11.48 -17.87 -8.91
C ALA A 276 -12.79 -18.65 -8.88
N GLN A 277 -13.24 -19.08 -7.69
CA GLN A 277 -14.52 -19.78 -7.55
C GLN A 277 -15.70 -18.91 -8.01
N SER A 278 -15.67 -17.62 -7.68
CA SER A 278 -16.73 -16.69 -8.10
C SER A 278 -16.78 -16.47 -9.62
N ILE A 279 -15.65 -16.59 -10.33
CA ILE A 279 -15.60 -16.52 -11.80
C ILE A 279 -16.24 -17.77 -12.41
N LYS A 280 -15.92 -18.93 -11.84
CA LYS A 280 -16.43 -20.24 -12.27
C LYS A 280 -17.96 -20.32 -12.22
N GLU A 281 -18.57 -19.65 -11.25
CA GLU A 281 -20.03 -19.60 -11.05
C GLU A 281 -20.74 -18.60 -11.97
N VAL A 282 -20.06 -17.57 -12.46
CA VAL A 282 -20.69 -16.46 -13.19
C VAL A 282 -20.52 -16.57 -14.71
N ASN A 283 -19.28 -16.61 -15.21
CA ASN A 283 -19.02 -16.62 -16.65
C ASN A 283 -17.61 -17.14 -16.96
N MET A 284 -17.48 -18.47 -16.89
CA MET A 284 -16.22 -19.17 -17.05
C MET A 284 -15.69 -19.08 -18.50
N GLU A 285 -16.59 -19.05 -19.49
CA GLU A 285 -16.22 -18.93 -20.90
C GLU A 285 -15.56 -17.58 -21.23
N LEU A 286 -16.04 -16.48 -20.63
CA LEU A 286 -15.51 -15.15 -20.91
C LEU A 286 -14.24 -14.84 -20.11
N TYR A 287 -14.08 -15.42 -18.92
CA TYR A 287 -13.06 -14.99 -17.95
C TYR A 287 -12.06 -16.08 -17.56
N PHE A 288 -11.91 -17.13 -18.38
CA PHE A 288 -10.99 -18.22 -18.08
C PHE A 288 -9.54 -17.80 -17.90
N HIS A 289 -9.10 -16.75 -18.60
CA HIS A 289 -7.77 -16.19 -18.44
C HIS A 289 -7.52 -15.71 -17.00
N VAL A 290 -8.49 -14.99 -16.42
CA VAL A 290 -8.40 -14.47 -15.04
C VAL A 290 -8.55 -15.59 -14.02
N TYR A 291 -9.43 -16.55 -14.29
CA TYR A 291 -9.59 -17.76 -13.48
C TYR A 291 -8.28 -18.53 -13.36
N TYR A 292 -7.65 -18.88 -14.49
CA TYR A 292 -6.38 -19.57 -14.54
C TYR A 292 -5.33 -18.83 -13.71
N TYR A 293 -5.20 -17.52 -13.93
CA TYR A 293 -4.23 -16.70 -13.22
C TYR A 293 -4.45 -16.75 -11.70
N CYS A 294 -5.68 -16.59 -11.23
CA CYS A 294 -6.00 -16.67 -9.80
C CYS A 294 -5.63 -18.04 -9.22
N ARG A 295 -6.04 -19.14 -9.88
CA ARG A 295 -5.73 -20.51 -9.42
C ARG A 295 -4.23 -20.80 -9.39
N LEU A 296 -3.47 -20.30 -10.37
CA LEU A 296 -2.02 -20.43 -10.40
C LEU A 296 -1.38 -19.68 -9.21
N ARG A 297 -1.76 -18.42 -8.99
CA ARG A 297 -1.28 -17.60 -7.86
C ARG A 297 -1.67 -18.19 -6.49
N GLU A 298 -2.86 -18.78 -6.37
CA GLU A 298 -3.33 -19.44 -5.14
C GLU A 298 -2.63 -20.78 -4.85
N LYS A 299 -2.17 -21.48 -5.88
CA LYS A 299 -1.38 -22.73 -5.80
C LYS A 299 0.05 -22.44 -5.39
N TYR A 300 0.65 -21.38 -5.95
CA TYR A 300 2.03 -20.98 -5.71
C TYR A 300 2.10 -19.60 -5.02
N ILE A 301 1.74 -19.59 -3.74
CA ILE A 301 1.52 -18.37 -2.95
C ILE A 301 2.78 -17.50 -2.77
N ASP A 302 3.97 -18.11 -2.92
CA ASP A 302 5.29 -17.50 -2.76
C ASP A 302 5.92 -17.08 -4.11
N LYS A 303 5.21 -17.25 -5.22
CA LYS A 303 5.69 -16.96 -6.58
C LYS A 303 4.98 -15.75 -7.18
N ASN A 304 5.71 -15.03 -8.04
CA ASN A 304 5.21 -13.91 -8.82
C ASN A 304 5.33 -14.19 -10.33
N ASP A 305 4.83 -13.24 -11.14
CA ASP A 305 4.79 -13.35 -12.60
C ASP A 305 6.18 -13.60 -13.24
N ILE A 306 7.26 -13.11 -12.65
CA ILE A 306 8.63 -13.33 -13.14
C ILE A 306 9.08 -14.77 -12.88
N ASP A 307 8.69 -15.36 -11.75
CA ASP A 307 9.03 -16.75 -11.44
C ASP A 307 8.42 -17.72 -12.45
N PHE A 308 7.22 -17.40 -12.95
CA PHE A 308 6.52 -18.17 -13.98
C PHE A 308 7.04 -17.95 -15.40
N SER A 309 7.92 -16.97 -15.64
CA SER A 309 8.42 -16.63 -16.98
C SER A 309 9.39 -17.66 -17.57
N ARG A 310 9.76 -18.70 -16.81
CA ARG A 310 10.75 -19.70 -17.21
C ARG A 310 10.07 -21.04 -17.52
N LYS A 311 10.14 -21.45 -18.79
CA LYS A 311 9.55 -22.70 -19.31
C LYS A 311 10.12 -23.95 -18.64
N ASP A 312 11.40 -23.91 -18.24
CA ASP A 312 12.11 -25.03 -17.60
C ASP A 312 11.97 -25.04 -16.07
N SER A 313 10.95 -24.39 -15.52
CA SER A 313 10.69 -24.43 -14.08
C SER A 313 10.02 -25.75 -13.68
N GLU A 314 10.27 -26.23 -12.46
CA GLU A 314 9.53 -27.38 -11.87
C GLU A 314 8.05 -27.04 -11.56
N ILE A 315 7.57 -25.89 -12.02
CA ILE A 315 6.24 -25.38 -11.74
C ILE A 315 5.27 -25.99 -12.75
N GLU A 316 4.28 -26.72 -12.25
CA GLU A 316 3.17 -27.20 -13.08
C GLU A 316 2.32 -26.00 -13.51
N MET A 317 2.46 -25.62 -14.78
CA MET A 317 1.79 -24.48 -15.41
C MET A 317 0.42 -24.82 -16.00
N GLU A 318 0.07 -26.11 -16.13
CA GLU A 318 -1.29 -26.50 -16.47
C GLU A 318 -2.17 -26.41 -15.22
N ILE A 319 -3.28 -25.67 -15.30
CA ILE A 319 -4.24 -25.52 -14.21
C ILE A 319 -5.64 -25.75 -14.76
N GLU A 320 -6.25 -26.85 -14.33
CA GLU A 320 -7.64 -27.21 -14.64
C GLU A 320 -7.99 -27.10 -16.15
N GLY A 321 -7.07 -27.56 -17.02
CA GLY A 321 -7.27 -27.59 -18.48
C GLY A 321 -6.88 -26.31 -19.23
N TYR A 322 -6.20 -25.36 -18.56
CA TYR A 322 -5.65 -24.14 -19.16
C TYR A 322 -4.14 -24.04 -18.93
N ILE A 323 -3.44 -23.38 -19.86
CA ILE A 323 -1.98 -23.21 -19.85
C ILE A 323 -1.59 -21.86 -20.48
N LEU A 324 -0.36 -21.43 -20.28
CA LEU A 324 0.22 -20.30 -21.02
C LEU A 324 0.64 -20.70 -22.44
N ASP A 325 0.36 -19.84 -23.40
CA ASP A 325 0.84 -19.95 -24.78
C ASP A 325 2.36 -19.80 -24.85
N ASP A 326 3.01 -20.44 -25.83
CA ASP A 326 4.46 -20.35 -26.03
C ASP A 326 4.92 -18.91 -26.27
N TYR A 327 4.05 -18.10 -26.89
CA TYR A 327 4.22 -16.66 -27.06
C TYR A 327 4.46 -15.91 -25.74
N PHE A 328 3.90 -16.39 -24.62
CA PHE A 328 4.19 -15.81 -23.30
C PHE A 328 5.69 -15.86 -23.01
N TYR A 329 6.31 -17.02 -23.15
CA TYR A 329 7.71 -17.24 -22.82
C TYR A 329 8.65 -16.52 -23.78
N GLU A 330 8.30 -16.48 -25.07
CA GLU A 330 9.08 -15.79 -26.10
C GLU A 330 9.12 -14.27 -25.89
N GLU A 331 7.99 -13.67 -25.52
CA GLU A 331 7.84 -12.22 -25.48
C GLU A 331 7.78 -11.63 -24.06
N PHE A 332 7.89 -12.45 -23.01
CA PHE A 332 7.76 -12.00 -21.62
C PHE A 332 8.63 -10.78 -21.33
N TYR A 333 9.94 -10.89 -21.53
CA TYR A 333 10.89 -9.85 -21.18
C TYR A 333 10.76 -8.58 -22.05
N SER A 334 10.12 -8.68 -23.23
CA SER A 334 9.90 -7.54 -24.13
C SER A 334 8.58 -6.80 -23.81
N LYS A 335 7.50 -7.55 -23.50
CA LYS A 335 6.14 -7.00 -23.33
C LYS A 335 5.78 -6.75 -21.89
N TYR A 336 6.15 -7.65 -20.97
CA TYR A 336 5.77 -7.58 -19.56
C TYR A 336 6.19 -6.26 -18.89
N PRO A 337 7.39 -5.69 -19.12
CA PRO A 337 7.78 -4.42 -18.48
C PRO A 337 6.81 -3.25 -18.77
N ASN A 338 6.14 -3.28 -19.92
CA ASN A 338 5.23 -2.22 -20.37
C ASN A 338 3.75 -2.55 -20.14
N ARG A 339 3.43 -3.83 -19.93
CA ARG A 339 2.04 -4.33 -19.87
C ARG A 339 1.66 -4.88 -18.50
N GLY A 340 2.62 -5.39 -17.74
CA GLY A 340 2.42 -6.05 -16.45
C GLY A 340 1.66 -7.37 -16.56
N THR A 341 1.02 -7.77 -15.46
CA THR A 341 0.18 -8.96 -15.30
C THR A 341 -0.89 -9.10 -16.38
N MET A 342 -1.37 -7.99 -16.95
CA MET A 342 -2.25 -8.00 -18.11
C MET A 342 -1.69 -8.83 -19.28
N PHE A 343 -0.39 -8.75 -19.58
CA PHE A 343 0.23 -9.55 -20.64
C PHE A 343 0.22 -11.04 -20.30
N PHE A 344 0.46 -11.39 -19.04
CA PHE A 344 0.38 -12.77 -18.56
C PHE A 344 -1.01 -13.35 -18.83
N ILE A 345 -2.04 -12.65 -18.36
CA ILE A 345 -3.44 -13.08 -18.47
C ILE A 345 -3.85 -13.20 -19.95
N GLN A 346 -3.41 -12.28 -20.81
CA GLN A 346 -3.68 -12.33 -22.25
C GLN A 346 -3.11 -13.58 -22.96
N CYS A 347 -2.10 -14.23 -22.38
CA CYS A 347 -1.45 -15.38 -23.01
C CYS A 347 -2.01 -16.73 -22.52
N VAL A 348 -3.08 -16.75 -21.73
CA VAL A 348 -3.71 -17.99 -21.28
C VAL A 348 -4.55 -18.61 -22.41
N LYS A 349 -4.41 -19.91 -22.63
CA LYS A 349 -5.21 -20.70 -23.58
C LYS A 349 -5.69 -22.02 -22.97
N PRO A 350 -6.81 -22.60 -23.42
CA PRO A 350 -7.19 -23.95 -23.05
C PRO A 350 -6.26 -24.98 -23.71
N VAL A 351 -5.97 -26.09 -23.03
CA VAL A 351 -5.03 -27.13 -23.49
C VAL A 351 -5.51 -27.82 -24.77
N ASN A 352 -6.84 -27.89 -24.98
CA ASN A 352 -7.47 -28.65 -26.07
C ASN A 352 -7.98 -27.79 -27.24
N VAL A 353 -7.41 -26.60 -27.49
CA VAL A 353 -7.82 -25.76 -28.65
C VAL A 353 -6.89 -26.01 -29.86
N PRO A 354 -7.43 -26.26 -31.06
CA PRO A 354 -6.63 -26.38 -32.28
C PRO A 354 -5.78 -25.14 -32.55
N GLU A 355 -4.59 -25.31 -33.15
CA GLU A 355 -3.59 -24.25 -33.42
C GLU A 355 -4.15 -23.01 -34.17
N ASP A 356 -5.31 -23.15 -34.82
CA ASP A 356 -5.95 -22.11 -35.63
C ASP A 356 -6.91 -21.19 -34.82
N GLY A 357 -7.17 -21.51 -33.55
CA GLY A 357 -8.13 -20.83 -32.67
C GLY A 357 -7.52 -19.67 -31.87
N TYR A 358 -6.83 -18.74 -32.50
CA TYR A 358 -6.29 -17.56 -31.81
C TYR A 358 -7.41 -16.58 -31.40
N TYR A 359 -7.85 -16.65 -30.14
CA TYR A 359 -8.58 -15.56 -29.49
C TYR A 359 -7.58 -14.51 -28.98
N ARG A 360 -6.98 -13.73 -29.89
CA ARG A 360 -6.24 -12.52 -29.50
C ARG A 360 -7.25 -11.42 -29.15
N TRP A 361 -7.44 -11.17 -27.86
CA TRP A 361 -8.08 -9.94 -27.39
C TRP A 361 -7.18 -8.74 -27.75
N CYS A 362 -7.72 -7.81 -28.54
CA CYS A 362 -7.11 -6.52 -28.86
C CYS A 362 -7.17 -5.58 -27.65
#